data_AF-A0A2E7D540-F1
#
_entry.id   AF-A0A2E7D540-F1
#
_cell.length_a   1.000
_cell.length_b   1.000
_cell.length_c   1.000
_cell.angle_alpha   90.00
_cell.angle_beta   90.00
_cell.angle_gamma   90.00
#
_symmetry.space_group_name_H-M   'P 1'
#
loop_
_entity.id
_entity.type
_entity.pdbx_description
1 polymer ?
#
loop_
_entity_poly.entity_id
_entity_poly.type
_entity_poly.pdbx_seq_one_letter_code
_entity_poly.pdbx_strand_id
1 'polypeptide(L)'
;MKKHVLAFLCCVQFAFLSGIVGLSDLRAENFELLTRSRAETKKESGRFHTLTKKQSWDAQKTAVIVCDMWDLHHCLNATRRGAEMAPRMNDILIEARKRGAIVIHAPSSCMKFYEKHPARLRALKVAPSTKLPEDIGKWCYKIPSEEQGTYPIDQSDGGEDDDPEEHAKWAEKLKKMGRNPRAPWKRQTELLAIEDQDYISDNGEEIWSIMEKRGIENVIMVGVHTNMCVLGRPFGLRQMSKNGKNVVLVRDMTDTMYNPGRRPFVSHFTGTDLIVEHIEKWVCPTVTSDQILGGETFRFKNDKRPHLVIVMAEREYKTNETLPKFAAEHLGHAFTVSVVHANVDERNDLPGIEVLNDADIALISVRRRVLPKDQMAVVRKFIESGKPVVGVRTANHAFSLRGKKPPENFDAWETWDADIFGGNYTGHHGKGPEVAIAMAKGADQHPVLSGVDLKKLKGFGSLYLCKPLAESATGLLTGTIPGKDTEPVAWVANTKWGGRSFYTSIADPKDFDQPTQNRLLKNALFWAAGLEIDK
;
A
#
# COMPACT_ATOMS: atom_id res chain seq x y z
N MET A 1 4.59 68.23 -67.30
CA MET A 1 3.23 67.66 -67.14
C MET A 1 3.31 66.33 -66.40
N LYS A 2 2.63 66.24 -65.26
CA LYS A 2 2.08 65.04 -64.58
C LYS A 2 3.02 63.91 -64.07
N LYS A 3 2.97 63.78 -62.72
CA LYS A 3 3.02 62.57 -61.84
C LYS A 3 4.39 61.90 -61.65
N HIS A 4 5.11 62.11 -60.53
CA HIS A 4 4.95 61.55 -59.15
C HIS A 4 5.20 60.02 -59.11
N VAL A 5 6.11 59.48 -58.27
CA VAL A 5 5.96 59.33 -56.80
C VAL A 5 7.27 58.84 -56.11
N LEU A 6 7.49 59.39 -54.90
CA LEU A 6 8.17 58.97 -53.65
C LEU A 6 9.57 58.33 -53.59
N ALA A 7 10.40 58.95 -52.74
CA ALA A 7 11.55 58.38 -52.05
C ALA A 7 11.29 58.25 -50.53
N PHE A 8 11.88 57.21 -49.96
CA PHE A 8 11.86 56.71 -48.58
C PHE A 8 12.34 57.73 -47.53
N LEU A 9 11.73 57.74 -46.33
CA LEU A 9 12.35 58.28 -45.12
C LEU A 9 12.12 57.33 -43.93
N CYS A 10 13.22 56.91 -43.31
CA CYS A 10 13.26 56.10 -42.09
C CYS A 10 12.83 56.92 -40.87
N CYS A 11 11.92 56.36 -40.05
CA CYS A 11 11.66 56.82 -38.69
C CYS A 11 12.18 55.78 -37.69
N VAL A 12 13.09 56.21 -36.81
CA VAL A 12 13.57 55.46 -35.64
C VAL A 12 12.64 55.77 -34.47
N GLN A 13 11.97 54.76 -33.91
CA GLN A 13 11.18 54.88 -32.68
C GLN A 13 12.00 54.39 -31.48
N PHE A 14 12.17 55.28 -30.49
CA PHE A 14 12.62 54.93 -29.15
C PHE A 14 11.45 54.33 -28.36
N ALA A 15 11.56 53.07 -27.96
CA ALA A 15 10.63 52.42 -27.04
C ALA A 15 11.14 52.57 -25.60
N PHE A 16 10.40 53.31 -24.77
CA PHE A 16 10.56 53.30 -23.32
C PHE A 16 10.02 51.97 -22.77
N LEU A 17 10.90 51.07 -22.33
CA LEU A 17 10.51 49.92 -21.51
C LEU A 17 10.31 50.39 -20.06
N SER A 18 9.05 50.59 -19.67
CA SER A 18 8.66 50.60 -18.26
C SER A 18 8.65 49.16 -17.75
N GLY A 19 9.70 48.78 -17.01
CA GLY A 19 9.79 47.49 -16.34
C GLY A 19 8.75 47.39 -15.23
N ILE A 20 7.66 46.68 -15.49
CA ILE A 20 6.83 46.11 -14.43
C ILE A 20 7.60 44.88 -13.92
N VAL A 21 8.35 45.08 -12.83
CA VAL A 21 8.80 43.95 -12.01
C VAL A 21 7.53 43.34 -11.45
N GLY A 22 7.10 42.22 -12.05
CA GLY A 22 6.08 41.37 -11.46
C GLY A 22 6.61 40.92 -10.10
N LEU A 23 6.07 41.49 -9.02
CA LEU A 23 6.10 40.85 -7.72
C LEU A 23 5.44 39.49 -7.92
N SER A 24 6.24 38.44 -8.09
CA SER A 24 5.79 37.09 -7.86
C SER A 24 5.31 37.07 -6.42
N ASP A 25 3.99 37.10 -6.25
CA ASP A 25 3.32 36.87 -4.98
C ASP A 25 3.94 35.57 -4.42
N LEU A 26 4.77 35.69 -3.38
CA LEU A 26 5.35 34.57 -2.63
C LEU A 26 4.20 33.90 -1.87
N ARG A 27 3.24 33.34 -2.60
CA ARG A 27 2.22 32.48 -2.03
C ARG A 27 2.92 31.18 -1.70
N ALA A 28 2.90 30.87 -0.41
CA ALA A 28 3.11 29.52 0.11
C ALA A 28 2.47 28.51 -0.85
N GLU A 29 3.27 27.59 -1.39
CA GLU A 29 2.75 26.54 -2.27
C GLU A 29 1.88 25.58 -1.46
N ASN A 30 0.67 25.30 -1.94
CA ASN A 30 -0.22 24.32 -1.32
C ASN A 30 0.41 22.91 -1.34
N PHE A 31 -0.04 22.04 -0.44
CA PHE A 31 0.18 20.61 -0.58
C PHE A 31 -0.89 20.01 -1.48
N GLU A 32 -0.49 19.58 -2.67
CA GLU A 32 -1.32 18.80 -3.59
C GLU A 32 -1.21 17.32 -3.25
N LEU A 33 -2.23 16.79 -2.57
CA LEU A 33 -2.23 15.46 -1.98
C LEU A 33 -3.24 14.56 -2.70
N LEU A 34 -2.82 13.34 -3.02
CA LEU A 34 -3.70 12.23 -3.37
C LEU A 34 -3.87 11.35 -2.13
N THR A 35 -4.89 11.66 -1.34
CA THR A 35 -5.16 10.94 -0.10
C THR A 35 -5.77 9.58 -0.39
N ARG A 36 -5.35 8.56 0.36
CA ARG A 36 -5.83 7.18 0.27
C ARG A 36 -6.65 6.82 1.49
N SER A 37 -7.85 6.28 1.29
CA SER A 37 -8.72 5.75 2.35
C SER A 37 -9.30 4.41 1.93
N ARG A 38 -9.96 3.72 2.86
CA ARG A 38 -10.64 2.46 2.59
C ARG A 38 -12.09 2.51 3.03
N ALA A 39 -12.98 2.11 2.14
CA ALA A 39 -14.41 2.05 2.40
C ALA A 39 -14.93 0.64 2.11
N GLU A 40 -15.91 0.16 2.89
CA GLU A 40 -16.49 -1.14 2.64
C GLU A 40 -17.13 -1.21 1.23
N THR A 41 -16.95 -2.35 0.54
CA THR A 41 -17.57 -2.61 -0.78
C THR A 41 -19.09 -2.55 -0.72
N LYS A 42 -19.64 -2.91 0.45
CA LYS A 42 -21.03 -2.83 0.84
C LYS A 42 -21.06 -2.91 2.36
N LYS A 43 -22.03 -2.25 3.00
CA LYS A 43 -22.25 -2.31 4.45
C LYS A 43 -22.20 -3.76 4.96
N GLU A 44 -21.40 -3.99 6.00
CA GLU A 44 -21.20 -5.27 6.70
C GLU A 44 -20.61 -6.38 5.81
N SER A 45 -19.98 -6.02 4.68
CA SER A 45 -19.36 -7.01 3.79
C SER A 45 -18.00 -7.51 4.29
N GLY A 46 -17.33 -6.78 5.19
CA GLY A 46 -15.95 -7.07 5.61
C GLY A 46 -14.90 -6.93 4.50
N ARG A 47 -15.29 -6.49 3.31
CA ARG A 47 -14.41 -6.26 2.15
C ARG A 47 -14.31 -4.77 1.89
N PHE A 48 -13.16 -4.28 1.46
CA PHE A 48 -12.90 -2.85 1.32
C PHE A 48 -12.36 -2.50 -0.08
N HIS A 49 -12.84 -1.38 -0.64
CA HIS A 49 -12.17 -0.71 -1.75
C HIS A 49 -11.10 0.22 -1.21
N THR A 50 -9.97 0.27 -1.91
CA THR A 50 -9.00 1.36 -1.76
C THR A 50 -9.46 2.51 -2.63
N LEU A 51 -9.64 3.69 -2.03
CA LEU A 51 -10.14 4.87 -2.70
C LEU A 51 -9.09 5.98 -2.61
N THR A 52 -8.99 6.77 -3.68
CA THR A 52 -8.11 7.94 -3.72
C THR A 52 -8.90 9.23 -3.93
N LYS A 53 -8.46 10.33 -3.31
CA LYS A 53 -9.09 11.64 -3.44
C LYS A 53 -8.02 12.74 -3.51
N LYS A 54 -8.08 13.55 -4.57
CA LYS A 54 -7.24 14.75 -4.67
C LYS A 54 -7.69 15.81 -3.66
N GLN A 55 -6.73 16.42 -2.98
CA GLN A 55 -6.92 17.50 -2.03
C GLN A 55 -5.80 18.53 -2.20
N SER A 56 -6.14 19.81 -2.04
CA SER A 56 -5.17 20.92 -2.01
C SER A 56 -5.25 21.55 -0.63
N TRP A 57 -4.18 21.45 0.16
CA TRP A 57 -4.12 22.02 1.51
C TRP A 57 -3.26 23.27 1.53
N ASP A 58 -3.79 24.36 2.08
CA ASP A 58 -3.02 25.58 2.35
C ASP A 58 -1.91 25.26 3.36
N ALA A 59 -0.66 25.43 2.93
CA ALA A 59 0.50 25.11 3.74
C ALA A 59 0.57 25.96 5.02
N GLN A 60 0.13 27.22 4.99
CA GLN A 60 0.12 28.10 6.18
C GLN A 60 -0.90 27.66 7.23
N LYS A 61 -1.91 26.90 6.82
CA LYS A 61 -2.92 26.29 7.71
C LYS A 61 -2.62 24.82 8.03
N THR A 62 -1.39 24.38 7.77
CA THR A 62 -0.97 22.99 7.94
C THR A 62 0.16 22.88 8.96
N ALA A 63 0.08 21.87 9.82
CA ALA A 63 1.18 21.48 10.71
C ALA A 63 1.70 20.10 10.36
N VAL A 64 3.03 19.92 10.39
CA VAL A 64 3.65 18.59 10.43
C VAL A 64 3.97 18.26 11.88
N ILE A 65 3.41 17.17 12.39
CA ILE A 65 3.70 16.67 13.74
C ILE A 65 4.66 15.49 13.63
N VAL A 66 5.82 15.60 14.30
CA VAL A 66 6.81 14.53 14.41
C VAL A 66 6.58 13.78 15.71
N CYS A 67 5.98 12.60 15.62
CA CYS A 67 5.67 11.76 16.77
C CYS A 67 6.85 10.86 17.15
N ASP A 68 7.41 11.06 18.35
CA ASP A 68 8.23 10.06 19.04
C ASP A 68 9.45 9.52 18.24
N MET A 69 10.06 10.33 17.38
CA MET A 69 11.29 9.98 16.64
C MET A 69 12.55 10.04 17.54
N TRP A 70 12.64 9.14 18.51
CA TRP A 70 13.68 9.14 19.54
C TRP A 70 15.11 8.86 19.02
N ASP A 71 16.11 9.22 19.83
CA ASP A 71 17.53 8.96 19.55
C ASP A 71 17.90 7.47 19.59
N LEU A 72 17.28 6.70 20.50
CA LEU A 72 17.49 5.26 20.66
C LEU A 72 16.21 4.58 21.14
N HIS A 73 16.09 3.28 20.88
CA HIS A 73 15.01 2.44 21.36
C HIS A 73 15.53 1.15 22.01
N HIS A 74 14.70 0.48 22.83
CA HIS A 74 15.08 -0.78 23.47
C HIS A 74 15.25 -1.91 22.45
N CYS A 75 14.46 -1.87 21.37
CA CYS A 75 14.65 -2.67 20.16
C CYS A 75 15.72 -2.02 19.27
N LEU A 76 16.77 -2.78 18.93
CA LEU A 76 17.84 -2.34 18.04
C LEU A 76 17.33 -2.16 16.61
N ASN A 77 16.47 -3.06 16.13
CA ASN A 77 15.88 -2.99 14.81
C ASN A 77 14.98 -1.75 14.65
N ALA A 78 14.21 -1.39 15.67
CA ALA A 78 13.48 -0.11 15.72
C ALA A 78 14.43 1.09 15.67
N THR A 79 15.57 1.03 16.39
CA THR A 79 16.61 2.08 16.32
C THR A 79 17.18 2.20 14.90
N ARG A 80 17.45 1.08 14.22
CA ARG A 80 17.96 1.04 12.84
C ARG A 80 16.95 1.61 11.85
N ARG A 81 15.69 1.17 11.90
CA ARG A 81 14.61 1.66 11.02
C ARG A 81 14.36 3.15 11.24
N GLY A 82 14.32 3.61 12.49
CA GLY A 82 14.19 5.03 12.81
C GLY A 82 15.33 5.87 12.21
N ALA A 83 16.58 5.39 12.31
CA ALA A 83 17.73 6.05 11.70
C ALA A 83 17.70 6.04 10.16
N GLU A 84 17.18 4.98 9.55
CA GLU A 84 17.07 4.85 8.09
C GLU A 84 16.03 5.81 7.48
N MET A 85 14.87 5.97 8.13
CA MET A 85 13.81 6.85 7.64
C MET A 85 14.06 8.33 7.94
N ALA A 86 14.81 8.64 9.01
CA ALA A 86 14.93 9.99 9.53
C ALA A 86 15.45 11.02 8.50
N PRO A 87 16.45 10.73 7.65
CA PRO A 87 16.89 11.68 6.62
C PRO A 87 15.77 12.09 5.67
N ARG A 88 15.00 11.12 5.15
CA ARG A 88 13.87 11.41 4.25
C ARG A 88 12.75 12.16 4.98
N MET A 89 12.49 11.84 6.24
CA MET A 89 11.56 12.58 7.07
C MET A 89 12.04 14.03 7.29
N ASN A 90 13.34 14.26 7.50
CA ASN A 90 13.90 15.60 7.63
C ASN A 90 13.69 16.44 6.36
N ASP A 91 13.81 15.83 5.17
CA ASP A 91 13.50 16.50 3.91
C ASP A 91 12.04 16.97 3.86
N ILE A 92 11.09 16.17 4.38
CA ILE A 92 9.68 16.58 4.52
C ILE A 92 9.58 17.82 5.41
N LEU A 93 10.30 17.85 6.53
CA LEU A 93 10.26 19.00 7.45
C LEU A 93 10.82 20.27 6.80
N ILE A 94 11.91 20.14 6.05
CA ILE A 94 12.51 21.25 5.30
C ILE A 94 11.52 21.79 4.27
N GLU A 95 10.94 20.91 3.45
CA GLU A 95 10.01 21.31 2.41
C GLU A 95 8.70 21.89 2.99
N ALA A 96 8.20 21.30 4.09
CA ALA A 96 7.03 21.81 4.77
C ALA A 96 7.25 23.23 5.30
N ARG A 97 8.38 23.48 5.97
CA ARG A 97 8.76 24.84 6.43
C ARG A 97 8.88 25.81 5.27
N LYS A 98 9.52 25.40 4.16
CA LYS A 98 9.69 26.23 2.95
C LYS A 98 8.34 26.65 2.37
N ARG A 99 7.34 25.77 2.39
CA ARG A 99 5.96 26.09 1.96
C ARG A 99 5.17 26.89 2.99
N GLY A 100 5.68 27.09 4.21
CA GLY A 100 5.02 27.89 5.24
C GLY A 100 4.22 27.08 6.27
N ALA A 101 4.28 25.76 6.24
CA ALA A 101 3.73 24.91 7.30
C ALA A 101 4.59 25.01 8.57
N ILE A 102 3.94 24.86 9.73
CA ILE A 102 4.67 24.78 11.00
C ILE A 102 5.08 23.33 11.29
N VAL A 103 6.21 23.15 11.97
CA VAL A 103 6.65 21.84 12.46
C VAL A 103 6.53 21.80 13.98
N ILE A 104 5.93 20.73 14.49
CA ILE A 104 5.78 20.45 15.92
C ILE A 104 6.48 19.13 16.22
N HIS A 105 7.58 19.20 16.95
CA HIS A 105 8.30 18.03 17.43
C HIS A 105 7.71 17.56 18.75
N ALA A 106 7.29 16.30 18.80
CA ALA A 106 6.67 15.70 19.97
C ALA A 106 7.45 14.46 20.46
N PRO A 107 8.66 14.65 21.04
CA PRO A 107 9.48 13.58 21.56
C PRO A 107 9.04 13.20 22.98
N SER A 108 8.00 12.37 23.09
CA SER A 108 7.41 12.05 24.38
C SER A 108 8.41 11.47 25.36
N SER A 109 8.24 11.79 26.64
CA SER A 109 9.13 11.36 27.72
C SER A 109 10.58 11.88 27.62
N CYS A 110 10.85 12.83 26.72
CA CYS A 110 12.18 13.45 26.55
C CYS A 110 12.21 14.94 26.88
N MET A 111 11.11 15.52 27.37
CA MET A 111 10.95 16.97 27.51
C MET A 111 11.99 17.65 28.42
N LYS A 112 12.55 16.92 29.39
CA LYS A 112 13.64 17.40 30.25
C LYS A 112 14.86 17.90 29.44
N PHE A 113 15.18 17.23 28.33
CA PHE A 113 16.28 17.65 27.45
C PHE A 113 16.02 19.01 26.80
N TYR A 114 14.76 19.36 26.59
CA TYR A 114 14.34 20.54 25.82
C TYR A 114 13.89 21.72 26.68
N GLU A 115 13.98 21.66 28.01
CA GLU A 115 13.45 22.71 28.93
C GLU A 115 13.91 24.12 28.57
N LYS A 116 15.15 24.27 28.07
CA LYS A 116 15.75 25.56 27.69
C LYS A 116 15.82 25.77 26.18
N HIS A 117 15.33 24.82 25.38
CA HIS A 117 15.41 24.90 23.92
C HIS A 117 14.48 26.02 23.40
N PRO A 118 14.93 26.87 22.44
CA PRO A 118 14.11 27.97 21.92
C PRO A 118 12.72 27.54 21.44
N ALA A 119 12.62 26.44 20.68
CA ALA A 119 11.35 25.89 20.21
C ALA A 119 10.42 25.38 21.35
N ARG A 120 10.97 24.90 22.48
CA ARG A 120 10.18 24.57 23.67
C ARG A 120 9.66 25.83 24.37
N LEU A 121 10.53 26.81 24.55
CA LEU A 121 10.16 28.11 25.13
C LEU A 121 9.12 28.82 24.27
N ARG A 122 9.18 28.67 22.94
CA ARG A 122 8.16 29.16 22.00
C ARG A 122 6.80 28.50 22.25
N ALA A 123 6.76 27.18 22.42
CA ALA A 123 5.52 26.46 22.76
C ALA A 123 4.90 26.98 24.06
N LEU A 124 5.70 27.14 25.11
CA LEU A 124 5.24 27.64 26.42
C LEU A 124 4.71 29.08 26.39
N LYS A 125 5.14 29.90 25.43
CA LYS A 125 4.65 31.28 25.25
C LYS A 125 3.28 31.35 24.57
N VAL A 126 2.80 30.25 23.99
CA VAL A 126 1.48 30.22 23.37
C VAL A 126 0.42 30.19 24.47
N ALA A 127 -0.45 31.21 24.46
CA ALA A 127 -1.57 31.26 25.39
C ALA A 127 -2.50 30.03 25.19
N PRO A 128 -2.94 29.36 26.28
CA PRO A 128 -3.85 28.23 26.19
C PRO A 128 -5.09 28.54 25.34
N SER A 129 -5.56 27.56 24.59
CA SER A 129 -6.82 27.67 23.86
C SER A 129 -7.99 27.76 24.83
N THR A 130 -8.96 28.62 24.53
CA THR A 130 -10.25 28.65 25.23
C THR A 130 -11.22 27.57 24.72
N LYS A 131 -10.82 26.81 23.70
CA LYS A 131 -11.58 25.75 23.04
C LYS A 131 -10.77 24.45 23.00
N LEU A 132 -10.38 23.96 24.17
CA LEU A 132 -9.75 22.64 24.28
C LEU A 132 -10.82 21.55 24.14
N PRO A 133 -10.66 20.60 23.21
CA PRO A 133 -11.54 19.45 23.15
C PRO A 133 -11.43 18.61 24.43
N GLU A 134 -12.53 17.93 24.77
CA GLU A 134 -12.53 17.02 25.89
C GLU A 134 -11.47 15.93 25.70
N ASP A 135 -10.74 15.65 26.78
CA ASP A 135 -9.67 14.66 26.83
C ASP A 135 -8.50 14.88 25.87
N ILE A 136 -8.32 16.07 25.27
CA ILE A 136 -7.22 16.31 24.32
C ILE A 136 -5.83 16.07 24.93
N GLY A 137 -5.68 16.24 26.24
CA GLY A 137 -4.45 15.96 26.99
C GLY A 137 -4.21 14.47 27.32
N LYS A 138 -5.15 13.57 27.02
CA LYS A 138 -5.09 12.15 27.41
C LYS A 138 -4.73 11.23 26.24
N TRP A 139 -4.22 10.05 26.57
CA TRP A 139 -4.03 8.97 25.59
C TRP A 139 -5.38 8.50 25.04
N CYS A 140 -5.50 8.41 23.71
CA CYS A 140 -6.70 7.94 23.03
C CYS A 140 -6.53 6.49 22.56
N TYR A 141 -7.11 5.56 23.32
CA TYR A 141 -6.99 4.13 23.03
C TYR A 141 -7.81 3.68 21.82
N LYS A 142 -8.93 4.36 21.55
CA LYS A 142 -9.87 3.99 20.48
C LYS A 142 -10.82 5.16 20.20
N ILE A 143 -11.33 5.25 18.97
CA ILE A 143 -12.44 6.13 18.57
C ILE A 143 -13.63 5.31 18.06
N PRO A 144 -14.87 5.84 18.04
CA PRO A 144 -16.07 5.07 17.70
C PRO A 144 -16.01 4.36 16.34
N SER A 145 -15.40 4.98 15.33
CA SER A 145 -15.22 4.38 14.01
C SER A 145 -14.35 3.11 14.02
N GLU A 146 -13.47 2.93 15.00
CA GLU A 146 -12.67 1.71 15.15
C GLU A 146 -13.44 0.57 15.84
N GLU A 147 -14.65 0.79 16.35
CA GLU A 147 -15.42 -0.22 17.08
C GLU A 147 -15.82 -1.41 16.22
N GLN A 148 -15.99 -1.19 14.92
CA GLN A 148 -16.32 -2.21 13.93
C GLN A 148 -15.08 -2.97 13.43
N GLY A 149 -13.88 -2.47 13.73
CA GLY A 149 -12.62 -3.05 13.31
C GLY A 149 -12.04 -4.06 14.30
N THR A 150 -11.37 -5.09 13.77
CA THR A 150 -10.47 -5.95 14.55
C THR A 150 -9.06 -5.41 14.46
N TYR A 151 -8.37 -5.30 15.60
CA TYR A 151 -7.00 -4.81 15.61
C TYR A 151 -6.06 -5.83 14.94
N PRO A 152 -5.26 -5.41 13.94
CA PRO A 152 -4.71 -6.35 12.97
C PRO A 152 -3.55 -7.20 13.51
N ILE A 153 -2.76 -6.66 14.44
CA ILE A 153 -1.56 -7.31 14.98
C ILE A 153 -1.69 -7.59 16.47
N ASP A 154 -0.95 -8.59 16.95
CA ASP A 154 -0.67 -8.79 18.36
C ASP A 154 0.66 -8.12 18.73
N GLN A 155 0.59 -7.13 19.62
CA GLN A 155 1.73 -6.37 20.14
C GLN A 155 1.91 -6.55 21.67
N SER A 156 1.30 -7.59 22.25
CA SER A 156 1.27 -7.79 23.71
C SER A 156 2.63 -8.09 24.33
N ASP A 157 3.63 -8.47 23.53
CA ASP A 157 5.02 -8.67 23.94
C ASP A 157 5.88 -7.39 23.85
N GLY A 158 5.28 -6.27 23.45
CA GLY A 158 5.98 -5.01 23.22
C GLY A 158 6.49 -4.82 21.79
N GLY A 159 6.34 -5.81 20.90
CA GLY A 159 6.68 -5.69 19.49
C GLY A 159 8.19 -5.72 19.18
N GLU A 160 8.98 -6.34 20.06
CA GLU A 160 10.42 -6.54 19.90
C GLU A 160 10.72 -7.53 18.76
N ASP A 161 11.41 -7.06 17.72
CA ASP A 161 11.75 -7.86 16.53
C ASP A 161 13.25 -8.09 16.34
N ASP A 162 14.05 -7.83 17.38
CA ASP A 162 15.46 -8.22 17.44
C ASP A 162 15.63 -9.74 17.53
N ASP A 163 16.76 -10.23 17.01
CA ASP A 163 17.28 -11.53 17.42
C ASP A 163 17.57 -11.52 18.94
N PRO A 164 17.20 -12.55 19.72
CA PRO A 164 17.39 -12.55 21.17
C PRO A 164 18.84 -12.32 21.64
N GLU A 165 19.84 -12.84 20.92
CA GLU A 165 21.23 -12.61 21.26
C GLU A 165 21.67 -11.18 20.95
N GLU A 166 21.20 -10.64 19.82
CA GLU A 166 21.43 -9.25 19.44
C GLU A 166 20.80 -8.29 20.46
N HIS A 167 19.56 -8.58 20.88
CA HIS A 167 18.85 -7.81 21.90
C HIS A 167 19.62 -7.79 23.23
N ALA A 168 20.12 -8.93 23.69
CA ALA A 168 20.91 -9.02 24.92
C ALA A 168 22.20 -8.19 24.83
N LYS A 169 22.92 -8.27 23.69
CA LYS A 169 24.13 -7.47 23.43
C LYS A 169 23.79 -5.97 23.38
N TRP A 170 22.66 -5.61 22.79
CA TRP A 170 22.18 -4.24 22.71
C TRP A 170 21.85 -3.67 24.09
N ALA A 171 21.14 -4.42 24.93
CA ALA A 171 20.83 -4.02 26.30
C ALA A 171 22.09 -3.74 27.13
N GLU A 172 23.14 -4.57 27.01
CA GLU A 172 24.42 -4.33 27.67
C GLU A 172 25.15 -3.09 27.13
N LYS A 173 25.07 -2.85 25.81
CA LYS A 173 25.61 -1.62 25.20
C LYS A 173 24.89 -0.37 25.73
N LEU A 174 23.56 -0.41 25.86
CA LEU A 174 22.77 0.68 26.44
C LEU A 174 23.18 0.98 27.89
N LYS A 175 23.39 -0.05 28.73
CA LYS A 175 23.89 0.13 30.10
C LYS A 175 25.26 0.83 30.12
N LYS A 176 26.19 0.39 29.27
CA LYS A 176 27.52 1.01 29.13
C LYS A 176 27.46 2.48 28.68
N MET A 177 26.42 2.86 27.94
CA MET A 177 26.14 4.23 27.54
C MET A 177 25.43 5.07 28.62
N GLY A 178 25.19 4.52 29.82
CA GLY A 178 24.44 5.20 30.88
C GLY A 178 22.98 5.44 30.51
N ARG A 179 22.38 4.52 29.74
CA ARG A 179 20.96 4.51 29.35
C ARG A 179 20.23 3.40 30.09
N ASN A 180 18.93 3.60 30.35
CA ASN A 180 18.05 2.54 30.84
C ASN A 180 17.69 1.62 29.65
N PRO A 181 18.03 0.32 29.66
CA PRO A 181 17.75 -0.57 28.54
C PRO A 181 16.27 -0.70 28.17
N ARG A 182 15.35 -0.45 29.12
CA ARG A 182 13.90 -0.51 28.86
C ARG A 182 13.33 0.78 28.27
N ALA A 183 14.04 1.90 28.43
CA ALA A 183 13.63 3.21 27.95
C ALA A 183 14.88 4.07 27.68
N PRO A 184 15.66 3.75 26.64
CA PRO A 184 16.97 4.36 26.43
C PRO A 184 16.91 5.78 25.83
N TRP A 185 15.77 6.18 25.30
CA TRP A 185 15.57 7.50 24.70
C TRP A 185 15.78 8.63 25.71
N LYS A 186 16.44 9.71 25.26
CA LYS A 186 16.57 10.96 26.04
C LYS A 186 16.14 12.20 25.26
N ARG A 187 15.97 12.08 23.94
CA ARG A 187 15.65 13.17 23.01
C ARG A 187 15.17 12.60 21.67
N GLN A 188 14.72 13.47 20.77
CA GLN A 188 14.57 13.16 19.35
C GLN A 188 15.94 12.87 18.71
N THR A 189 15.97 12.04 17.66
CA THR A 189 17.16 11.84 16.83
C THR A 189 17.68 13.18 16.28
N GLU A 190 19.01 13.34 16.23
CA GLU A 190 19.67 14.53 15.67
C GLU A 190 19.54 14.62 14.14
N LEU A 191 19.13 13.53 13.49
CA LEU A 191 18.89 13.50 12.05
C LEU A 191 17.69 14.35 11.63
N LEU A 192 16.84 14.75 12.58
CA LEU A 192 15.73 15.67 12.36
C LEU A 192 16.10 17.04 12.92
N ALA A 193 16.38 17.99 12.04
CA ALA A 193 16.69 19.36 12.42
C ALA A 193 15.48 20.01 13.10
N ILE A 194 15.72 20.68 14.23
CA ILE A 194 14.74 21.50 14.93
C ILE A 194 15.18 22.96 14.77
N GLU A 195 14.40 23.73 14.03
CA GLU A 195 14.69 25.13 13.72
C GLU A 195 14.06 26.08 14.75
N ASP A 196 14.57 27.30 14.83
CA ASP A 196 14.08 28.31 15.78
C ASP A 196 12.60 28.65 15.60
N GLN A 197 12.06 28.41 14.41
CA GLN A 197 10.67 28.63 14.06
C GLN A 197 9.69 27.55 14.54
N ASP A 198 10.21 26.37 14.90
CA ASP A 198 9.43 25.19 15.25
C ASP A 198 8.92 25.23 16.69
N TYR A 199 8.13 24.22 17.03
CA TYR A 199 7.59 23.99 18.37
C TYR A 199 8.07 22.64 18.92
N ILE A 200 8.28 22.56 20.24
CA ILE A 200 8.51 21.29 20.94
C ILE A 200 7.52 21.15 22.09
N SER A 201 6.72 20.09 22.05
CA SER A 201 5.83 19.67 23.13
C SER A 201 5.40 18.22 22.91
N ASP A 202 5.22 17.45 23.97
CA ASP A 202 4.51 16.16 23.96
C ASP A 202 3.14 16.24 24.67
N ASN A 203 2.70 17.45 25.04
CA ASN A 203 1.45 17.71 25.72
C ASN A 203 0.35 18.07 24.71
N GLY A 204 -0.77 17.32 24.73
CA GLY A 204 -1.87 17.51 23.78
C GLY A 204 -2.57 18.87 23.87
N GLU A 205 -2.71 19.45 25.06
CA GLU A 205 -3.34 20.77 25.25
C GLU A 205 -2.47 21.90 24.71
N GLU A 206 -1.15 21.81 24.92
CA GLU A 206 -0.19 22.78 24.37
C GLU A 206 -0.15 22.71 22.84
N ILE A 207 -0.06 21.51 22.27
CA ILE A 207 -0.05 21.28 20.82
C ILE A 207 -1.35 21.78 20.19
N TRP A 208 -2.51 21.47 20.80
CA TRP A 208 -3.79 21.98 20.35
C TRP A 208 -3.86 23.51 20.40
N SER A 209 -3.35 24.11 21.47
CA SER A 209 -3.30 25.57 21.62
C SER A 209 -2.41 26.22 20.55
N ILE A 210 -1.27 25.63 20.23
CA ILE A 210 -0.41 26.06 19.11
C ILE A 210 -1.21 26.05 17.81
N MET A 211 -1.86 24.93 17.50
CA MET A 211 -2.64 24.78 16.26
C MET A 211 -3.78 25.80 16.17
N GLU A 212 -4.57 25.98 17.23
CA GLU A 212 -5.67 26.95 17.25
C GLU A 212 -5.17 28.39 17.08
N LYS A 213 -4.11 28.79 17.80
CA LYS A 213 -3.57 30.16 17.71
C LYS A 213 -2.90 30.44 16.36
N ARG A 214 -2.45 29.40 15.65
CA ARG A 214 -1.88 29.50 14.31
C ARG A 214 -2.89 29.28 13.19
N GLY A 215 -4.16 29.04 13.51
CA GLY A 215 -5.19 28.78 12.50
C GLY A 215 -4.97 27.49 11.72
N ILE A 216 -4.35 26.48 12.35
CA ILE A 216 -4.08 25.19 11.72
C ILE A 216 -5.36 24.38 11.61
N GLU A 217 -5.69 24.00 10.38
CA GLU A 217 -6.83 23.17 10.02
C GLU A 217 -6.37 21.74 9.67
N ASN A 218 -5.15 21.61 9.14
CA ASN A 218 -4.63 20.36 8.60
C ASN A 218 -3.41 19.85 9.36
N VAL A 219 -3.32 18.54 9.53
CA VAL A 219 -2.23 17.85 10.23
C VAL A 219 -1.65 16.76 9.34
N ILE A 220 -0.35 16.85 9.07
CA ILE A 220 0.44 15.79 8.46
C ILE A 220 1.21 15.10 9.59
N MET A 221 0.92 13.84 9.84
CA MET A 221 1.55 13.05 10.90
C MET A 221 2.68 12.19 10.33
N VAL A 222 3.86 12.28 10.94
CA VAL A 222 5.03 11.41 10.69
C VAL A 222 5.54 10.88 12.03
N GLY A 223 6.26 9.76 12.03
CA GLY A 223 6.88 9.22 13.25
C GLY A 223 6.60 7.74 13.47
N VAL A 224 7.02 7.23 14.62
CA VAL A 224 7.13 5.78 14.86
C VAL A 224 6.17 5.25 15.92
N HIS A 225 6.15 3.93 16.02
CA HIS A 225 5.19 3.14 16.78
C HIS A 225 3.77 3.43 16.31
N THR A 226 3.51 3.24 15.01
CA THR A 226 2.25 3.55 14.33
C THR A 226 1.04 3.01 15.09
N ASN A 227 1.18 1.78 15.58
CA ASN A 227 0.22 1.00 16.36
C ASN A 227 0.02 1.46 17.82
N MET A 228 0.75 2.47 18.29
CA MET A 228 0.69 2.95 19.66
C MET A 228 0.78 4.46 19.72
N CYS A 229 1.96 5.04 19.51
CA CYS A 229 2.21 6.46 19.76
C CYS A 229 1.52 7.35 18.73
N VAL A 230 1.80 7.13 17.44
CA VAL A 230 1.18 7.89 16.34
C VAL A 230 -0.34 7.81 16.39
N LEU A 231 -0.92 6.65 16.72
CA LEU A 231 -2.37 6.52 16.90
C LEU A 231 -2.90 7.20 18.16
N GLY A 232 -2.26 6.93 19.30
CA GLY A 232 -2.87 7.07 20.62
C GLY A 232 -2.33 8.18 21.51
N ARG A 233 -1.21 8.83 21.19
CA ARG A 233 -0.74 9.99 21.97
C ARG A 233 -1.82 11.08 22.04
N PRO A 234 -1.77 11.98 23.04
CA PRO A 234 -2.66 13.15 23.13
C PRO A 234 -2.73 14.00 21.86
N PHE A 235 -1.65 13.99 21.07
CA PHE A 235 -1.53 14.66 19.79
C PHE A 235 -1.61 13.72 18.57
N GLY A 236 -1.91 12.43 18.79
CA GLY A 236 -1.93 11.39 17.78
C GLY A 236 -3.15 11.44 16.86
N LEU A 237 -3.15 10.58 15.84
CA LEU A 237 -4.15 10.52 14.77
C LEU A 237 -5.59 10.44 15.29
N ARG A 238 -5.84 9.64 16.33
CA ARG A 238 -7.17 9.48 16.91
C ARG A 238 -7.69 10.78 17.51
N GLN A 239 -6.85 11.50 18.24
CA GLN A 239 -7.19 12.79 18.83
C GLN A 239 -7.41 13.86 17.76
N MET A 240 -6.57 13.88 16.73
CA MET A 240 -6.73 14.83 15.63
C MET A 240 -8.02 14.59 14.84
N SER A 241 -8.27 13.33 14.46
CA SER A 241 -9.44 12.93 13.67
C SER A 241 -10.74 13.15 14.44
N LYS A 242 -10.86 12.64 15.67
CA LYS A 242 -12.10 12.72 16.46
C LYS A 242 -12.50 14.16 16.81
N ASN A 243 -11.52 15.07 16.88
CA ASN A 243 -11.74 16.48 17.23
C ASN A 243 -11.77 17.39 15.99
N GLY A 244 -11.91 16.85 14.78
CA GLY A 244 -12.26 17.60 13.58
C GLY A 244 -11.12 18.26 12.83
N LYS A 245 -9.85 17.87 13.06
CA LYS A 245 -8.74 18.28 12.19
C LYS A 245 -8.72 17.42 10.92
N ASN A 246 -8.36 18.02 9.78
CA ASN A 246 -8.05 17.25 8.59
C ASN A 246 -6.69 16.60 8.80
N VAL A 247 -6.65 15.30 9.07
CA VAL A 247 -5.40 14.61 9.40
C VAL A 247 -5.07 13.54 8.36
N VAL A 248 -3.79 13.44 8.01
CA VAL A 248 -3.23 12.34 7.22
C VAL A 248 -2.01 11.75 7.92
N LEU A 249 -1.82 10.44 7.80
CA LEU A 249 -0.55 9.78 8.06
C LEU A 249 0.27 9.75 6.77
N VAL A 250 1.56 10.08 6.84
CA VAL A 250 2.50 9.79 5.75
C VAL A 250 2.95 8.33 5.89
N ARG A 251 2.30 7.43 5.13
CA ARG A 251 2.35 5.97 5.37
C ARG A 251 3.71 5.32 5.11
N ASP A 252 4.60 5.97 4.38
CA ASP A 252 5.99 5.55 4.16
C ASP A 252 6.98 6.21 5.14
N MET A 253 6.51 7.11 6.02
CA MET A 253 7.29 7.79 7.07
C MET A 253 6.86 7.34 8.47
N THR A 254 6.64 6.04 8.62
CA THR A 254 6.24 5.44 9.88
C THR A 254 6.79 4.03 10.06
N ASP A 255 6.76 3.56 11.31
CA ASP A 255 7.18 2.20 11.69
C ASP A 255 6.31 1.70 12.84
N THR A 256 6.01 0.42 12.87
CA THR A 256 5.15 -0.21 13.88
C THR A 256 5.99 -1.02 14.87
N MET A 257 5.60 -1.07 16.15
CA MET A 257 6.16 -2.05 17.09
C MET A 257 5.49 -3.40 16.86
N TYR A 258 6.12 -4.28 16.08
CA TYR A 258 5.58 -5.60 15.74
C TYR A 258 6.67 -6.65 15.65
N ASN A 259 6.49 -7.73 16.41
CA ASN A 259 7.30 -8.94 16.37
C ASN A 259 6.71 -9.93 15.34
N PRO A 260 7.43 -10.29 14.26
CA PRO A 260 6.99 -11.30 13.29
C PRO A 260 6.64 -12.67 13.90
N GLY A 261 7.17 -13.00 15.09
CA GLY A 261 6.82 -14.20 15.85
C GLY A 261 5.44 -14.15 16.51
N ARG A 262 4.70 -13.04 16.40
CA ARG A 262 3.34 -12.86 16.92
C ARG A 262 2.32 -12.79 15.79
N ARG A 263 1.06 -13.09 16.11
CA ARG A 263 -0.05 -13.02 15.14
C ARG A 263 -0.05 -11.65 14.42
N PRO A 264 -0.15 -11.61 13.08
CA PRO A 264 -0.55 -12.70 12.17
C PRO A 264 0.59 -13.51 11.54
N PHE A 265 1.80 -13.52 12.11
CA PHE A 265 2.96 -14.29 11.63
C PHE A 265 3.42 -13.86 10.22
N VAL A 266 3.48 -12.56 10.02
CA VAL A 266 3.89 -11.92 8.76
C VAL A 266 5.19 -11.17 8.95
N SER A 267 5.80 -10.69 7.86
CA SER A 267 6.99 -9.85 7.98
C SER A 267 6.70 -8.59 8.80
N HIS A 268 7.73 -8.00 9.40
CA HIS A 268 7.60 -6.74 10.13
C HIS A 268 6.90 -5.66 9.29
N PHE A 269 7.34 -5.49 8.05
CA PHE A 269 6.81 -4.50 7.12
C PHE A 269 5.34 -4.75 6.78
N THR A 270 4.91 -6.01 6.67
CA THR A 270 3.49 -6.36 6.52
C THR A 270 2.69 -5.99 7.76
N GLY A 271 3.26 -6.14 8.96
CA GLY A 271 2.64 -5.64 10.19
C GLY A 271 2.37 -4.14 10.14
N THR A 272 3.33 -3.34 9.65
CA THR A 272 3.16 -1.91 9.39
C THR A 272 2.06 -1.64 8.35
N ASP A 273 2.06 -2.37 7.22
CA ASP A 273 1.04 -2.25 6.17
C ASP A 273 -0.38 -2.49 6.73
N LEU A 274 -0.54 -3.48 7.60
CA LEU A 274 -1.82 -3.81 8.22
C LEU A 274 -2.32 -2.72 9.17
N ILE A 275 -1.43 -2.06 9.91
CA ILE A 275 -1.78 -0.91 10.77
C ILE A 275 -2.15 0.30 9.93
N VAL A 276 -1.42 0.56 8.83
CA VAL A 276 -1.79 1.59 7.85
C VAL A 276 -3.18 1.31 7.26
N GLU A 277 -3.46 0.06 6.89
CA GLU A 277 -4.79 -0.33 6.42
C GLU A 277 -5.88 -0.13 7.48
N HIS A 278 -5.61 -0.43 8.74
CA HIS A 278 -6.54 -0.14 9.86
C HIS A 278 -6.82 1.36 9.99
N ILE A 279 -5.79 2.20 9.87
CA ILE A 279 -5.90 3.67 9.90
C ILE A 279 -6.78 4.15 8.74
N GLU A 280 -6.53 3.65 7.52
CA GLU A 280 -7.26 4.04 6.31
C GLU A 280 -8.75 3.69 6.34
N LYS A 281 -9.11 2.63 7.06
CA LYS A 281 -10.50 2.19 7.24
C LYS A 281 -11.23 3.03 8.27
N TRP A 282 -10.57 3.33 9.39
CA TRP A 282 -11.29 3.70 10.61
C TRP A 282 -10.85 5.03 11.23
N VAL A 283 -9.68 5.57 10.89
CA VAL A 283 -9.12 6.73 11.58
C VAL A 283 -9.01 7.93 10.66
N CYS A 284 -8.23 7.83 9.59
CA CYS A 284 -8.02 8.93 8.65
C CYS A 284 -7.40 8.45 7.33
N PRO A 285 -7.45 9.26 6.26
CA PRO A 285 -6.71 8.98 5.04
C PRO A 285 -5.18 9.01 5.24
N THR A 286 -4.44 8.52 4.25
CA THR A 286 -2.98 8.53 4.23
C THR A 286 -2.42 9.13 2.94
N VAL A 287 -1.17 9.60 2.98
CA VAL A 287 -0.39 10.10 1.83
C VAL A 287 1.00 9.48 1.85
N THR A 288 1.80 9.69 0.82
CA THR A 288 3.22 9.27 0.76
C THR A 288 4.17 10.45 0.65
N SER A 289 5.43 10.24 1.04
CA SER A 289 6.46 11.29 1.09
C SER A 289 6.75 11.93 -0.28
N ASP A 290 6.63 11.17 -1.36
CA ASP A 290 6.80 11.65 -2.75
C ASP A 290 5.75 12.70 -3.16
N GLN A 291 4.57 12.69 -2.55
CA GLN A 291 3.56 13.72 -2.82
C GLN A 291 3.97 15.10 -2.28
N ILE A 292 4.85 15.12 -1.27
CA ILE A 292 5.41 16.35 -0.70
C ILE A 292 6.74 16.69 -1.39
N LEU A 293 7.61 15.69 -1.58
CA LEU A 293 9.00 15.90 -1.99
C LEU A 293 9.28 15.64 -3.48
N GLY A 294 8.32 15.07 -4.21
CA GLY A 294 8.55 14.46 -5.52
C GLY A 294 9.35 13.16 -5.44
N GLY A 295 9.60 12.57 -6.62
CA GLY A 295 10.41 11.37 -6.78
C GLY A 295 9.64 10.09 -6.42
N GLU A 296 10.29 9.21 -5.66
CA GLU A 296 9.76 7.90 -5.28
C GLU A 296 9.36 7.86 -3.80
N THR A 297 8.48 6.91 -3.47
CA THR A 297 8.12 6.60 -2.09
C THR A 297 9.33 6.04 -1.33
N PHE A 298 9.38 6.29 -0.03
CA PHE A 298 10.41 5.69 0.80
C PHE A 298 10.13 4.19 0.98
N ARG A 299 11.20 3.40 0.92
CA ARG A 299 11.16 1.97 1.17
C ARG A 299 12.39 1.57 1.96
N PHE A 300 12.19 0.86 3.08
CA PHE A 300 13.30 0.31 3.85
C PHE A 300 14.13 -0.63 2.99
N LYS A 301 15.44 -0.54 3.11
CA LYS A 301 16.43 -1.37 2.41
C LYS A 301 16.14 -2.86 2.59
N ASN A 302 15.68 -3.25 3.78
CA ASN A 302 15.39 -4.65 4.11
C ASN A 302 13.97 -5.09 3.71
N ASP A 303 13.10 -4.18 3.27
CA ASP A 303 11.84 -4.57 2.64
C ASP A 303 12.11 -4.94 1.17
N LYS A 304 12.25 -6.24 0.90
CA LYS A 304 12.48 -6.80 -0.44
C LYS A 304 11.26 -7.44 -1.08
N ARG A 305 10.08 -7.30 -0.46
CA ARG A 305 8.85 -7.97 -0.87
C ARG A 305 8.35 -7.45 -2.23
N PRO A 306 8.21 -8.25 -3.29
CA PRO A 306 7.49 -7.79 -4.48
C PRO A 306 6.03 -7.41 -4.13
N HIS A 307 5.50 -6.44 -4.86
CA HIS A 307 4.12 -5.98 -4.71
C HIS A 307 3.17 -6.85 -5.56
N LEU A 308 2.36 -7.66 -4.89
CA LEU A 308 1.31 -8.47 -5.50
C LEU A 308 -0.04 -7.75 -5.44
N VAL A 309 -0.69 -7.62 -6.60
CA VAL A 309 -2.09 -7.16 -6.69
C VAL A 309 -2.99 -8.35 -7.00
N ILE A 310 -3.99 -8.58 -6.14
CA ILE A 310 -5.02 -9.60 -6.35
C ILE A 310 -6.30 -8.93 -6.86
N VAL A 311 -6.65 -9.18 -8.12
CA VAL A 311 -7.84 -8.61 -8.76
C VAL A 311 -8.97 -9.63 -8.76
N MET A 312 -10.03 -9.35 -7.99
CA MET A 312 -11.15 -10.26 -7.75
C MET A 312 -12.47 -9.65 -8.22
N ALA A 313 -13.01 -10.22 -9.29
CA ALA A 313 -14.22 -9.72 -9.93
C ALA A 313 -15.09 -10.82 -10.56
N GLU A 314 -14.97 -12.05 -10.09
CA GLU A 314 -15.86 -13.15 -10.47
C GLU A 314 -16.98 -13.38 -9.43
N ARG A 315 -18.03 -14.13 -9.79
CA ARG A 315 -19.22 -14.36 -8.95
C ARG A 315 -19.55 -15.86 -8.79
N GLU A 316 -18.72 -16.75 -9.32
CA GLU A 316 -18.97 -18.20 -9.39
C GLU A 316 -18.24 -18.98 -8.29
N TYR A 317 -17.01 -18.59 -7.98
CA TYR A 317 -16.06 -19.34 -7.13
C TYR A 317 -15.70 -18.61 -5.85
N LYS A 318 -16.40 -17.52 -5.51
CA LYS A 318 -16.22 -16.76 -4.26
C LYS A 318 -14.77 -16.42 -3.96
N THR A 319 -13.97 -16.14 -4.98
CA THR A 319 -12.54 -15.83 -4.81
C THR A 319 -12.31 -14.54 -4.03
N ASN A 320 -13.33 -13.68 -3.95
CA ASN A 320 -13.37 -12.53 -3.05
C ASN A 320 -13.39 -12.88 -1.55
N GLU A 321 -13.57 -14.15 -1.18
CA GLU A 321 -13.48 -14.67 0.19
C GLU A 321 -12.21 -15.52 0.35
N THR A 322 -11.94 -16.41 -0.60
CA THR A 322 -10.84 -17.38 -0.46
C THR A 322 -9.46 -16.79 -0.73
N LEU A 323 -9.30 -15.91 -1.73
CA LEU A 323 -7.99 -15.34 -2.04
C LEU A 323 -7.47 -14.36 -0.98
N PRO A 324 -8.30 -13.49 -0.36
CA PRO A 324 -7.84 -12.66 0.76
C PRO A 324 -7.39 -13.51 1.96
N LYS A 325 -8.14 -14.57 2.29
CA LYS A 325 -7.76 -15.52 3.35
C LYS A 325 -6.43 -16.21 3.02
N PHE A 326 -6.32 -16.77 1.83
CA PHE A 326 -5.08 -17.40 1.33
C PHE A 326 -3.88 -16.44 1.41
N ALA A 327 -4.06 -15.19 0.99
CA ALA A 327 -3.01 -14.19 1.01
C ALA A 327 -2.54 -13.86 2.44
N ALA A 328 -3.49 -13.67 3.36
CA ALA A 328 -3.21 -13.42 4.77
C ALA A 328 -2.44 -14.58 5.43
N GLU A 329 -2.80 -15.82 5.10
CA GLU A 329 -2.21 -17.03 5.69
C GLU A 329 -0.84 -17.40 5.08
N HIS A 330 -0.60 -17.06 3.81
CA HIS A 330 0.52 -17.64 3.06
C HIS A 330 1.48 -16.66 2.38
N LEU A 331 1.13 -15.38 2.24
CA LEU A 331 1.89 -14.46 1.40
C LEU A 331 2.52 -13.29 2.18
N GLY A 332 2.00 -12.96 3.37
CA GLY A 332 2.44 -11.79 4.14
C GLY A 332 3.90 -11.79 4.61
N HIS A 333 4.66 -12.88 4.47
CA HIS A 333 6.10 -12.88 4.72
C HIS A 333 6.94 -12.48 3.48
N ALA A 334 6.39 -12.66 2.28
CA ALA A 334 7.13 -12.57 1.02
C ALA A 334 6.63 -11.45 0.09
N PHE A 335 5.37 -11.03 0.23
CA PHE A 335 4.75 -10.03 -0.65
C PHE A 335 4.19 -8.86 0.14
N THR A 336 4.26 -7.67 -0.45
CA THR A 336 3.29 -6.61 -0.17
C THR A 336 2.03 -6.95 -0.95
N VAL A 337 0.87 -7.03 -0.30
CA VAL A 337 -0.37 -7.49 -0.95
C VAL A 337 -1.40 -6.37 -1.00
N SER A 338 -1.85 -6.03 -2.21
CA SER A 338 -3.01 -5.18 -2.44
C SER A 338 -4.16 -6.01 -3.02
N VAL A 339 -5.39 -5.70 -2.61
CA VAL A 339 -6.60 -6.37 -3.08
C VAL A 339 -7.50 -5.39 -3.83
N VAL A 340 -8.02 -5.82 -4.97
CA VAL A 340 -9.00 -5.07 -5.77
C VAL A 340 -10.27 -5.91 -5.88
N HIS A 341 -11.35 -5.42 -5.30
CA HIS A 341 -12.67 -6.03 -5.43
C HIS A 341 -13.47 -5.31 -6.52
N ALA A 342 -14.32 -6.08 -7.20
CA ALA A 342 -15.37 -5.52 -8.04
C ALA A 342 -16.27 -4.54 -7.30
N ASN A 343 -16.66 -3.46 -7.99
CA ASN A 343 -17.80 -2.65 -7.56
C ASN A 343 -19.06 -3.54 -7.51
N VAL A 344 -19.82 -3.42 -6.43
CA VAL A 344 -21.03 -4.22 -6.18
C VAL A 344 -22.20 -3.79 -7.07
N ASP A 345 -22.24 -2.51 -7.43
CA ASP A 345 -23.33 -1.87 -8.18
C ASP A 345 -23.03 -1.81 -9.69
N GLU A 346 -21.76 -1.75 -10.09
CA GLU A 346 -21.33 -1.75 -11.49
C GLU A 346 -20.35 -2.90 -11.78
N ARG A 347 -20.77 -3.90 -12.57
CA ARG A 347 -19.93 -5.10 -12.80
C ARG A 347 -18.74 -4.83 -13.72
N ASN A 348 -18.65 -3.71 -14.40
CA ASN A 348 -17.51 -3.41 -15.26
C ASN A 348 -16.51 -2.46 -14.58
N ASP A 349 -16.79 -2.04 -13.35
CA ASP A 349 -15.92 -1.15 -12.58
C ASP A 349 -15.10 -1.89 -11.52
N LEU A 350 -13.80 -1.58 -11.46
CA LEU A 350 -12.83 -2.09 -10.50
C LEU A 350 -12.17 -0.91 -9.74
N PRO A 351 -12.81 -0.38 -8.69
CA PRO A 351 -12.24 0.72 -7.91
C PRO A 351 -10.88 0.34 -7.30
N GLY A 352 -9.88 1.20 -7.51
CA GLY A 352 -8.52 1.01 -7.01
C GLY A 352 -7.60 0.21 -7.94
N ILE A 353 -8.03 -0.16 -9.16
CA ILE A 353 -7.22 -0.95 -10.10
C ILE A 353 -5.92 -0.26 -10.53
N GLU A 354 -5.84 1.08 -10.39
CA GLU A 354 -4.64 1.89 -10.64
C GLU A 354 -3.42 1.46 -9.80
N VAL A 355 -3.63 0.72 -8.71
CA VAL A 355 -2.56 0.10 -7.90
C VAL A 355 -1.67 -0.86 -8.72
N LEU A 356 -2.15 -1.36 -9.87
CA LEU A 356 -1.34 -2.13 -10.81
C LEU A 356 -0.16 -1.33 -11.41
N ASN A 357 -0.21 0.01 -11.40
CA ASN A 357 0.93 0.81 -11.86
C ASN A 357 2.19 0.54 -11.03
N ASP A 358 2.01 0.27 -9.73
CA ASP A 358 3.09 0.06 -8.75
C ASP A 358 3.30 -1.43 -8.42
N ALA A 359 2.59 -2.33 -9.10
CA ALA A 359 2.63 -3.76 -8.83
C ALA A 359 3.80 -4.42 -9.55
N ASP A 360 4.40 -5.45 -8.94
CA ASP A 360 5.41 -6.30 -9.56
C ASP A 360 4.77 -7.55 -10.19
N ILE A 361 3.64 -8.02 -9.64
CA ILE A 361 2.95 -9.24 -10.05
C ILE A 361 1.43 -9.09 -9.84
N ALA A 362 0.63 -9.74 -10.69
CA ALA A 362 -0.83 -9.76 -10.56
C ALA A 362 -1.38 -11.19 -10.43
N LEU A 363 -2.32 -11.38 -9.49
CA LEU A 363 -3.19 -12.56 -9.40
C LEU A 363 -4.60 -12.18 -9.88
N ILE A 364 -5.01 -12.75 -11.00
CA ILE A 364 -6.28 -12.44 -11.67
C ILE A 364 -7.31 -13.52 -11.33
N SER A 365 -8.47 -13.07 -10.85
CA SER A 365 -9.70 -13.85 -10.69
C SER A 365 -10.90 -13.00 -11.14
N VAL A 366 -11.03 -12.86 -12.46
CA VAL A 366 -12.03 -12.00 -13.10
C VAL A 366 -12.79 -12.85 -14.12
N ARG A 367 -14.09 -12.57 -14.30
CA ARG A 367 -14.93 -13.33 -15.23
C ARG A 367 -15.71 -12.45 -16.19
N ARG A 368 -15.39 -12.53 -17.48
CA ARG A 368 -16.20 -11.96 -18.58
C ARG A 368 -16.58 -10.49 -18.33
N ARG A 369 -15.64 -9.63 -17.95
CA ARG A 369 -15.88 -8.20 -17.72
C ARG A 369 -15.28 -7.39 -18.85
N VAL A 370 -15.92 -6.30 -19.22
CA VAL A 370 -15.23 -5.21 -19.91
C VAL A 370 -14.89 -4.17 -18.88
N LEU A 371 -13.90 -3.33 -19.14
CA LEU A 371 -13.54 -2.24 -18.22
C LEU A 371 -13.69 -0.90 -18.95
N PRO A 372 -13.98 0.19 -18.22
CA PRO A 372 -13.75 1.53 -18.72
C PRO A 372 -12.35 1.64 -19.35
N LYS A 373 -12.23 2.41 -20.43
CA LYS A 373 -10.99 2.48 -21.23
C LYS A 373 -9.74 2.81 -20.41
N ASP A 374 -9.88 3.70 -19.42
CA ASP A 374 -8.80 4.07 -18.49
C ASP A 374 -8.38 2.89 -17.60
N GLN A 375 -9.32 2.15 -17.03
CA GLN A 375 -9.03 0.94 -16.25
C GLN A 375 -8.44 -0.18 -17.12
N MET A 376 -8.94 -0.38 -18.35
CA MET A 376 -8.35 -1.33 -19.28
C MET A 376 -6.92 -0.92 -19.67
N ALA A 377 -6.65 0.37 -19.85
CA ALA A 377 -5.31 0.88 -20.14
C ALA A 377 -4.32 0.58 -19.00
N VAL A 378 -4.74 0.65 -17.74
CA VAL A 378 -3.92 0.22 -16.59
C VAL A 378 -3.59 -1.27 -16.67
N VAL A 379 -4.57 -2.13 -16.94
CA VAL A 379 -4.35 -3.57 -17.10
C VAL A 379 -3.39 -3.84 -18.26
N ARG A 380 -3.60 -3.22 -19.42
CA ARG A 380 -2.71 -3.34 -20.58
C ARG A 380 -1.29 -2.93 -20.24
N LYS A 381 -1.09 -1.75 -19.65
CA LYS A 381 0.23 -1.24 -19.27
C LYS A 381 0.97 -2.22 -18.36
N PHE A 382 0.28 -2.80 -17.36
CA PHE A 382 0.88 -3.81 -16.48
C PHE A 382 1.38 -5.02 -17.28
N ILE A 383 0.52 -5.61 -18.12
CA ILE A 383 0.86 -6.79 -18.92
C ILE A 383 1.97 -6.49 -19.95
N GLU A 384 1.82 -5.39 -20.70
CA GLU A 384 2.70 -4.99 -21.79
C GLU A 384 4.10 -4.58 -21.28
N SER A 385 4.23 -4.25 -19.99
CA SER A 385 5.52 -4.05 -19.32
C SER A 385 6.28 -5.35 -19.01
N GLY A 386 5.73 -6.51 -19.39
CA GLY A 386 6.39 -7.81 -19.19
C GLY A 386 6.33 -8.32 -17.75
N LYS A 387 5.38 -7.84 -16.95
CA LYS A 387 5.22 -8.26 -15.54
C LYS A 387 4.51 -9.61 -15.42
N PRO A 388 4.83 -10.43 -14.39
CA PRO A 388 4.23 -11.74 -14.22
C PRO A 388 2.73 -11.73 -13.89
N VAL A 389 2.03 -12.77 -14.34
CA VAL A 389 0.57 -12.93 -14.17
C VAL A 389 0.22 -14.34 -13.73
N VAL A 390 -0.49 -14.46 -12.61
CA VAL A 390 -1.06 -15.72 -12.13
C VAL A 390 -2.57 -15.65 -12.31
N GLY A 391 -3.18 -16.68 -12.89
CA GLY A 391 -4.62 -16.75 -13.13
C GLY A 391 -5.24 -17.96 -12.47
N VAL A 392 -6.41 -17.78 -11.86
CA VAL A 392 -7.22 -18.86 -11.29
C VAL A 392 -8.63 -18.91 -11.89
N ARG A 393 -9.14 -20.11 -12.12
CA ARG A 393 -10.52 -20.37 -12.60
C ARG A 393 -10.86 -19.50 -13.81
N THR A 394 -11.73 -18.51 -13.63
CA THR A 394 -12.29 -17.69 -14.71
C THR A 394 -11.29 -16.71 -15.34
N ALA A 395 -10.09 -16.61 -14.76
CA ALA A 395 -9.03 -15.74 -15.24
C ALA A 395 -8.67 -15.93 -16.72
N ASN A 396 -8.77 -17.15 -17.27
CA ASN A 396 -8.53 -17.40 -18.69
C ASN A 396 -9.52 -16.67 -19.62
N HIS A 397 -10.64 -16.18 -19.10
CA HIS A 397 -11.58 -15.37 -19.85
C HIS A 397 -12.02 -14.12 -19.08
N ALA A 398 -11.07 -13.51 -18.36
CA ALA A 398 -11.26 -12.31 -17.57
C ALA A 398 -11.95 -11.19 -18.35
N PHE A 399 -11.36 -10.79 -19.48
CA PHE A 399 -11.74 -9.57 -20.19
C PHE A 399 -12.38 -9.81 -21.57
N SER A 400 -12.88 -11.02 -21.83
CA SER A 400 -13.54 -11.39 -23.10
C SER A 400 -15.05 -11.47 -22.93
N LEU A 401 -15.81 -10.94 -23.89
CA LEU A 401 -17.27 -11.06 -23.98
C LEU A 401 -17.74 -12.18 -24.93
N ARG A 402 -16.85 -13.11 -25.31
CA ARG A 402 -17.14 -14.15 -26.32
C ARG A 402 -17.50 -13.53 -27.68
N GLY A 403 -16.70 -12.56 -28.12
CA GLY A 403 -16.88 -11.89 -29.41
C GLY A 403 -18.08 -10.91 -29.48
N LYS A 404 -18.80 -10.67 -28.37
CA LYS A 404 -19.81 -9.61 -28.33
C LYS A 404 -19.13 -8.25 -28.29
N LYS A 405 -19.73 -7.26 -28.96
CA LYS A 405 -19.24 -5.88 -28.95
C LYS A 405 -19.35 -5.28 -27.53
N PRO A 406 -18.28 -4.66 -26.99
CA PRO A 406 -18.37 -3.94 -25.73
C PRO A 406 -19.29 -2.70 -25.85
N PRO A 407 -19.92 -2.25 -24.75
CA PRO A 407 -20.59 -0.95 -24.71
C PRO A 407 -19.64 0.21 -25.07
N GLU A 408 -20.21 1.36 -25.42
CA GLU A 408 -19.42 2.57 -25.65
C GLU A 408 -18.61 2.96 -24.41
N ASN A 409 -17.35 3.38 -24.60
CA ASN A 409 -16.38 3.71 -23.54
C ASN A 409 -15.87 2.55 -22.69
N PHE A 410 -16.18 1.30 -23.07
CA PHE A 410 -15.60 0.11 -22.47
C PHE A 410 -14.75 -0.65 -23.49
N ASP A 411 -13.67 -1.27 -23.01
CA ASP A 411 -12.81 -2.12 -23.81
C ASP A 411 -12.89 -3.58 -23.34
N ALA A 412 -12.82 -4.48 -24.32
CA ALA A 412 -12.64 -5.92 -24.13
C ALA A 412 -11.24 -6.33 -24.59
N TRP A 413 -10.80 -7.50 -24.14
CA TRP A 413 -9.62 -8.18 -24.62
C TRP A 413 -9.98 -9.62 -24.96
N GLU A 414 -10.47 -9.84 -26.18
CA GLU A 414 -11.03 -11.13 -26.60
C GLU A 414 -9.99 -12.25 -26.67
N THR A 415 -8.75 -11.93 -27.05
CA THR A 415 -7.62 -12.87 -27.13
C THR A 415 -6.89 -13.08 -25.80
N TRP A 416 -7.47 -12.62 -24.67
CA TRP A 416 -6.83 -12.63 -23.35
C TRP A 416 -6.22 -13.99 -22.97
N ASP A 417 -6.94 -15.11 -23.14
CA ASP A 417 -6.40 -16.43 -22.76
C ASP A 417 -5.11 -16.77 -23.51
N ALA A 418 -5.15 -16.60 -24.82
CA ALA A 418 -4.03 -16.89 -25.71
C ALA A 418 -2.86 -15.94 -25.47
N ASP A 419 -3.14 -14.64 -25.30
CA ASP A 419 -2.12 -13.61 -25.10
C ASP A 419 -1.40 -13.73 -23.75
N ILE A 420 -2.12 -14.14 -22.69
CA ILE A 420 -1.61 -14.13 -21.32
C ILE A 420 -1.13 -15.51 -20.87
N PHE A 421 -1.96 -16.54 -21.06
CA PHE A 421 -1.71 -17.86 -20.51
C PHE A 421 -1.32 -18.89 -21.58
N GLY A 422 -1.41 -18.55 -22.87
CA GLY A 422 -1.26 -19.53 -23.95
C GLY A 422 -2.33 -20.62 -23.91
N GLY A 423 -3.48 -20.32 -23.31
CA GLY A 423 -4.62 -21.24 -23.20
C GLY A 423 -5.58 -21.14 -24.39
N ASN A 424 -6.52 -22.10 -24.46
CA ASN A 424 -7.59 -22.13 -25.45
C ASN A 424 -8.95 -22.49 -24.81
N TYR A 425 -9.42 -21.66 -23.88
CA TYR A 425 -10.69 -21.90 -23.21
C TYR A 425 -11.90 -21.83 -24.16
N THR A 426 -12.58 -22.96 -24.33
CA THR A 426 -13.77 -23.08 -25.20
C THR A 426 -15.05 -23.43 -24.44
N GLY A 427 -14.97 -23.73 -23.15
CA GLY A 427 -16.13 -24.08 -22.33
C GLY A 427 -15.78 -24.97 -21.14
N HIS A 428 -16.78 -25.65 -20.60
CA HIS A 428 -16.60 -26.55 -19.46
C HIS A 428 -17.68 -27.63 -19.43
N HIS A 429 -17.42 -28.74 -18.73
CA HIS A 429 -18.36 -29.86 -18.57
C HIS A 429 -19.45 -29.64 -17.50
N GLY A 430 -19.78 -28.38 -17.18
CA GLY A 430 -20.74 -28.07 -16.11
C GLY A 430 -20.27 -28.47 -14.72
N LYS A 431 -21.14 -28.35 -13.71
CA LYS A 431 -20.88 -28.90 -12.38
C LYS A 431 -20.97 -30.42 -12.47
N GLY A 432 -19.92 -31.11 -12.05
CA GLY A 432 -19.78 -32.55 -12.28
C GLY A 432 -19.08 -33.25 -11.11
N PRO A 433 -18.63 -34.49 -11.31
CA PRO A 433 -17.86 -35.22 -10.30
C PRO A 433 -16.54 -34.51 -10.01
N GLU A 434 -15.89 -34.90 -8.91
CA GLU A 434 -14.53 -34.46 -8.57
C GLU A 434 -13.59 -34.73 -9.76
N VAL A 435 -12.75 -33.75 -10.07
CA VAL A 435 -11.73 -33.85 -11.10
C VAL A 435 -10.53 -34.59 -10.50
N ALA A 436 -10.20 -35.75 -11.08
CA ALA A 436 -8.98 -36.46 -10.77
C ALA A 436 -7.79 -35.72 -11.38
N ILE A 437 -6.87 -35.27 -10.54
CA ILE A 437 -5.70 -34.49 -10.95
C ILE A 437 -4.49 -35.40 -11.09
N ALA A 438 -3.79 -35.29 -12.22
CA ALA A 438 -2.58 -36.04 -12.50
C ALA A 438 -1.49 -35.12 -13.07
N MET A 439 -0.24 -35.51 -12.88
CA MET A 439 0.90 -34.80 -13.43
C MET A 439 0.90 -34.87 -14.95
N ALA A 440 1.19 -33.75 -15.62
CA ALA A 440 1.45 -33.76 -17.05
C ALA A 440 2.82 -34.41 -17.36
N LYS A 441 2.96 -34.95 -18.57
CA LYS A 441 4.20 -35.61 -19.00
C LYS A 441 5.36 -34.61 -18.98
N GLY A 442 6.43 -34.93 -18.25
CA GLY A 442 7.66 -34.12 -18.18
C GLY A 442 7.61 -32.92 -17.22
N ALA A 443 6.57 -32.80 -16.40
CA ALA A 443 6.41 -31.70 -15.46
C ALA A 443 7.05 -31.93 -14.08
N ASP A 444 7.59 -33.13 -13.81
CA ASP A 444 8.03 -33.60 -12.49
C ASP A 444 9.13 -32.76 -11.85
N GLN A 445 9.98 -32.12 -12.66
CA GLN A 445 11.05 -31.24 -12.18
C GLN A 445 10.65 -29.76 -12.11
N HIS A 446 9.42 -29.40 -12.46
CA HIS A 446 9.04 -27.99 -12.49
C HIS A 446 8.88 -27.41 -11.07
N PRO A 447 9.53 -26.28 -10.72
CA PRO A 447 9.55 -25.74 -9.35
C PRO A 447 8.16 -25.50 -8.74
N VAL A 448 7.17 -25.18 -9.57
CA VAL A 448 5.77 -24.98 -9.12
C VAL A 448 5.19 -26.23 -8.45
N LEU A 449 5.64 -27.43 -8.81
CA LEU A 449 5.18 -28.68 -8.23
C LEU A 449 5.96 -29.11 -6.96
N SER A 450 6.94 -28.32 -6.49
CA SER A 450 7.73 -28.66 -5.30
C SER A 450 6.84 -28.82 -4.05
N GLY A 451 6.90 -30.00 -3.42
CA GLY A 451 6.10 -30.31 -2.23
C GLY A 451 4.58 -30.40 -2.48
N VAL A 452 4.12 -30.46 -3.73
CA VAL A 452 2.70 -30.66 -4.07
C VAL A 452 2.38 -32.15 -4.10
N ASP A 453 1.63 -32.64 -3.11
CA ASP A 453 1.22 -34.05 -3.01
C ASP A 453 -0.04 -34.31 -3.85
N LEU A 454 0.17 -34.67 -5.13
CA LEU A 454 -0.92 -34.91 -6.08
C LEU A 454 -1.86 -36.05 -5.67
N LYS A 455 -1.44 -36.98 -4.81
CA LYS A 455 -2.33 -38.05 -4.30
C LYS A 455 -3.43 -37.48 -3.40
N LYS A 456 -3.21 -36.30 -2.82
CA LYS A 456 -4.14 -35.58 -1.95
C LYS A 456 -4.82 -34.41 -2.64
N LEU A 457 -4.48 -34.11 -3.89
CA LEU A 457 -5.06 -33.01 -4.64
C LEU A 457 -6.23 -33.51 -5.49
N LYS A 458 -7.41 -32.99 -5.18
CA LYS A 458 -8.62 -33.16 -5.99
C LYS A 458 -9.11 -31.80 -6.48
N GLY A 459 -9.72 -31.76 -7.65
CA GLY A 459 -10.41 -30.56 -8.13
C GLY A 459 -11.91 -30.64 -7.84
N PHE A 460 -12.46 -29.65 -7.14
CA PHE A 460 -13.90 -29.58 -6.82
C PHE A 460 -14.70 -28.72 -7.81
N GLY A 461 -14.03 -27.92 -8.63
CA GLY A 461 -14.66 -27.11 -9.67
C GLY A 461 -14.90 -27.88 -10.99
N SER A 462 -15.65 -27.28 -11.90
CA SER A 462 -15.86 -27.81 -13.26
C SER A 462 -14.54 -28.04 -14.01
N LEU A 463 -14.46 -29.15 -14.75
CA LEU A 463 -13.40 -29.41 -15.74
C LEU A 463 -13.59 -28.50 -16.95
N TYR A 464 -12.59 -27.68 -17.25
CA TYR A 464 -12.59 -26.73 -18.35
C TYR A 464 -12.01 -27.35 -19.62
N LEU A 465 -12.55 -26.98 -20.77
CA LEU A 465 -12.06 -27.36 -22.09
C LEU A 465 -11.01 -26.34 -22.53
N CYS A 466 -9.75 -26.72 -22.47
CA CYS A 466 -8.61 -25.81 -22.63
C CYS A 466 -7.62 -26.27 -23.71
N LYS A 467 -7.80 -27.45 -24.31
CA LYS A 467 -6.95 -27.91 -25.41
C LYS A 467 -7.25 -27.21 -26.76
N PRO A 468 -6.26 -27.16 -27.67
CA PRO A 468 -4.84 -27.36 -27.38
C PRO A 468 -4.26 -26.16 -26.62
N LEU A 469 -3.22 -26.39 -25.80
CA LEU A 469 -2.39 -25.29 -25.32
C LEU A 469 -1.51 -24.78 -26.46
N ALA A 470 -1.13 -23.51 -26.42
CA ALA A 470 -0.14 -22.95 -27.33
C ALA A 470 1.21 -23.67 -27.18
N GLU A 471 2.01 -23.72 -28.24
CA GLU A 471 3.35 -24.35 -28.20
C GLU A 471 4.29 -23.71 -27.17
N SER A 472 4.06 -22.43 -26.86
CA SER A 472 4.80 -21.69 -25.83
C SER A 472 4.36 -22.01 -24.39
N ALA A 473 3.29 -22.78 -24.20
CA ALA A 473 2.75 -23.15 -22.90
C ALA A 473 3.16 -24.58 -22.51
N THR A 474 3.60 -24.75 -21.28
CA THR A 474 4.00 -26.05 -20.71
C THR A 474 2.97 -26.51 -19.69
N GLY A 475 2.24 -27.58 -20.04
CA GLY A 475 1.31 -28.24 -19.13
C GLY A 475 2.02 -28.79 -17.90
N LEU A 476 1.49 -28.52 -16.71
CA LEU A 476 1.99 -29.03 -15.43
C LEU A 476 1.07 -30.11 -14.86
N LEU A 477 -0.24 -29.87 -14.88
CA LEU A 477 -1.25 -30.77 -14.36
C LEU A 477 -2.36 -30.98 -15.39
N THR A 478 -2.94 -32.18 -15.35
CA THR A 478 -4.09 -32.60 -16.13
C THR A 478 -5.24 -33.02 -15.21
N GLY A 479 -6.47 -32.88 -15.69
CA GLY A 479 -7.69 -33.24 -14.98
C GLY A 479 -8.55 -34.17 -15.82
N THR A 480 -9.17 -35.16 -15.19
CA THR A 480 -10.08 -36.11 -15.85
C THR A 480 -11.36 -36.29 -15.04
N ILE A 481 -12.48 -36.45 -15.73
CA ILE A 481 -13.76 -36.90 -15.17
C ILE A 481 -14.29 -38.09 -15.98
N PRO A 482 -15.14 -38.96 -15.39
CA PRO A 482 -15.65 -40.16 -16.07
C PRO A 482 -16.28 -39.86 -17.44
N GLY A 483 -15.85 -40.61 -18.46
CA GLY A 483 -16.42 -40.55 -19.81
C GLY A 483 -16.11 -39.27 -20.60
N LYS A 484 -15.13 -38.48 -20.17
CA LYS A 484 -14.65 -37.28 -20.88
C LYS A 484 -13.15 -37.34 -21.11
N ASP A 485 -12.69 -36.58 -22.09
CA ASP A 485 -11.27 -36.44 -22.38
C ASP A 485 -10.56 -35.71 -21.23
N THR A 486 -9.31 -36.11 -20.98
CA THR A 486 -8.41 -35.43 -20.04
C THR A 486 -8.14 -34.01 -20.52
N GLU A 487 -8.13 -32.99 -19.66
CA GLU A 487 -7.83 -31.59 -20.03
C GLU A 487 -6.64 -31.04 -19.23
N PRO A 488 -5.87 -30.06 -19.73
CA PRO A 488 -4.89 -29.36 -18.91
C PRO A 488 -5.62 -28.51 -17.86
N VAL A 489 -5.17 -28.59 -16.61
CA VAL A 489 -5.78 -27.89 -15.47
C VAL A 489 -4.80 -26.97 -14.75
N ALA A 490 -3.49 -27.11 -14.98
CA ALA A 490 -2.51 -26.10 -14.62
C ALA A 490 -1.35 -26.11 -15.61
N TRP A 491 -0.85 -24.93 -15.97
CA TRP A 491 0.26 -24.77 -16.90
C TRP A 491 0.98 -23.43 -16.69
N VAL A 492 2.19 -23.34 -17.24
CA VAL A 492 2.97 -22.10 -17.31
C VAL A 492 3.17 -21.68 -18.75
N ALA A 493 3.35 -20.38 -18.98
CA ALA A 493 3.77 -19.82 -20.25
C ALA A 493 4.60 -18.55 -20.00
N ASN A 494 5.04 -17.93 -21.09
CA ASN A 494 5.47 -16.53 -21.07
C ASN A 494 4.49 -15.72 -21.92
N THR A 495 4.07 -14.56 -21.43
CA THR A 495 3.34 -13.61 -22.27
C THR A 495 4.25 -13.19 -23.42
N LYS A 496 3.68 -12.73 -24.54
CA LYS A 496 4.47 -12.20 -25.66
C LYS A 496 5.32 -10.97 -25.31
N TRP A 497 5.08 -10.37 -24.14
CA TRP A 497 5.84 -9.25 -23.57
C TRP A 497 6.92 -9.70 -22.57
N GLY A 498 7.13 -11.00 -22.39
CA GLY A 498 8.22 -11.55 -21.58
C GLY A 498 7.87 -11.84 -20.11
N GLY A 499 6.63 -11.58 -19.69
CA GLY A 499 6.19 -11.87 -18.33
C GLY A 499 5.92 -13.35 -18.11
N ARG A 500 6.40 -13.92 -17.01
CA ARG A 500 6.05 -15.29 -16.60
C ARG A 500 4.55 -15.37 -16.32
N SER A 501 3.87 -16.36 -16.89
CA SER A 501 2.46 -16.60 -16.58
C SER A 501 2.22 -18.01 -16.08
N PHE A 502 1.30 -18.12 -15.14
CA PHE A 502 0.77 -19.38 -14.65
C PHE A 502 -0.74 -19.31 -14.67
N TYR A 503 -1.38 -20.37 -15.15
CA TYR A 503 -2.82 -20.52 -15.02
C TYR A 503 -3.14 -21.84 -14.34
N THR A 504 -4.18 -21.83 -13.51
CA THR A 504 -4.82 -23.05 -13.02
C THR A 504 -6.34 -22.93 -13.06
N SER A 505 -7.00 -23.98 -13.53
CA SER A 505 -8.44 -24.15 -13.34
C SER A 505 -8.75 -24.74 -11.97
N ILE A 506 -7.80 -24.91 -11.05
CA ILE A 506 -8.05 -25.37 -9.68
C ILE A 506 -8.09 -24.12 -8.77
N ALA A 507 -9.17 -23.92 -8.00
CA ALA A 507 -9.42 -22.84 -7.02
C ALA A 507 -10.94 -22.63 -6.84
N ASP A 508 -11.72 -23.70 -6.87
CA ASP A 508 -13.05 -23.72 -6.25
C ASP A 508 -12.92 -23.45 -4.74
N PRO A 509 -13.94 -22.91 -4.06
CA PRO A 509 -13.87 -22.71 -2.61
C PRO A 509 -13.37 -23.92 -1.82
N LYS A 510 -13.80 -25.14 -2.17
CA LYS A 510 -13.36 -26.36 -1.50
C LYS A 510 -11.92 -26.75 -1.81
N ASP A 511 -11.36 -26.25 -2.91
CA ASP A 511 -9.96 -26.53 -3.24
C ASP A 511 -9.02 -25.91 -2.18
N PHE A 512 -9.38 -24.74 -1.61
CA PHE A 512 -8.57 -24.03 -0.59
C PHE A 512 -8.54 -24.73 0.78
N ASP A 513 -9.41 -25.70 1.02
CA ASP A 513 -9.35 -26.56 2.22
C ASP A 513 -8.20 -27.57 2.14
N GLN A 514 -7.61 -27.75 0.94
CA GLN A 514 -6.51 -28.68 0.70
C GLN A 514 -5.16 -27.95 0.81
N PRO A 515 -4.28 -28.30 1.78
CA PRO A 515 -2.96 -27.68 1.89
C PRO A 515 -2.11 -27.80 0.61
N THR A 516 -2.29 -28.87 -0.16
CA THR A 516 -1.58 -29.08 -1.42
C THR A 516 -2.01 -28.11 -2.54
N GLN A 517 -3.27 -27.63 -2.53
CA GLN A 517 -3.72 -26.57 -3.45
C GLN A 517 -3.11 -25.23 -3.04
N ASN A 518 -3.12 -24.91 -1.75
CA ASN A 518 -2.53 -23.68 -1.23
C ASN A 518 -1.02 -23.65 -1.53
N ARG A 519 -0.33 -24.79 -1.40
CA ARG A 519 1.07 -24.96 -1.80
C ARG A 519 1.27 -24.72 -3.29
N LEU A 520 0.44 -25.29 -4.16
CA LEU A 520 0.51 -25.09 -5.61
C LEU A 520 0.38 -23.59 -5.97
N LEU A 521 -0.61 -22.90 -5.42
CA LEU A 521 -0.83 -21.48 -5.70
C LEU A 521 0.29 -20.60 -5.12
N LYS A 522 0.79 -20.90 -3.91
CA LYS A 522 1.95 -20.21 -3.32
C LYS A 522 3.17 -20.39 -4.23
N ASN A 523 3.49 -21.61 -4.63
CA ASN A 523 4.63 -21.90 -5.49
C ASN A 523 4.51 -21.21 -6.85
N ALA A 524 3.31 -21.14 -7.43
CA ALA A 524 3.06 -20.42 -8.68
C ALA A 524 3.37 -18.92 -8.56
N LEU A 525 2.91 -18.27 -7.48
CA LEU A 525 3.20 -16.86 -7.21
C LEU A 525 4.70 -16.61 -6.99
N PHE A 526 5.36 -17.48 -6.22
CA PHE A 526 6.80 -17.39 -5.96
C PHE A 526 7.61 -17.60 -7.25
N TRP A 527 7.29 -18.64 -8.03
CA TRP A 527 7.92 -18.90 -9.33
C TRP A 527 7.74 -17.72 -10.29
N ALA A 528 6.53 -17.18 -10.39
CA ALA A 528 6.22 -16.07 -11.26
C ALA A 528 7.01 -14.81 -10.85
N ALA A 529 7.10 -14.53 -9.56
CA ALA A 529 7.86 -13.41 -9.00
C ALA A 529 9.39 -13.64 -8.94
N GLY A 530 9.88 -14.83 -9.29
CA GLY A 530 11.31 -15.16 -9.21
C GLY A 530 11.83 -15.34 -7.77
N LEU A 531 10.94 -15.62 -6.81
CA LEU A 531 11.29 -15.91 -5.43
C LEU A 531 11.67 -17.39 -5.24
N GLU A 532 12.44 -17.67 -4.20
CA GLU A 532 12.82 -19.03 -3.81
C GLU A 532 11.61 -19.82 -3.30
N ILE A 533 11.44 -21.04 -3.82
CA ILE A 533 10.38 -21.95 -3.40
C ILE A 533 10.98 -22.93 -2.40
N ASP A 534 10.45 -22.93 -1.17
CA ASP A 534 10.78 -23.94 -0.16
C ASP A 534 10.62 -25.34 -0.76
N LYS A 535 11.47 -26.31 -0.42
CA LYS A 535 11.32 -27.68 -0.96
C LYS A 535 10.21 -28.45 -0.28
#